data_AF-A0A2D6G652-F1
#
_entry.id   AF-A0A2D6G652-F1
#
_cell.length_a   1.000
_cell.length_b   1.000
_cell.length_c   1.000
_cell.angle_alpha   90.00
_cell.angle_beta   90.00
_cell.angle_gamma   90.00
#
_symmetry.space_group_name_H-M   'P 1'
#
loop_
_entity.id
_entity.type
_entity.pdbx_description
1 polymer ?
#
loop_
_entity_poly.entity_id
_entity_poly.type
_entity_poly.pdbx_seq_one_letter_code
_entity_poly.pdbx_strand_id
1 'polypeptide(L)'
;IMEEIRGPAGRTMWDKLGNVNEQVLANYLKNEYPQTVAVVLSKIKPDHASRVLSVLPENFAMEVIMRLLRMETVQKEILDGIEKTLRNEFMSNLARTQRQDSHEQMADIFNNLDRSTENRFMGALEERNRESAERIKGLMFTFEDLARVDPAGIQVLLRQVEKDQLAMALKGGSDDIKDLFFKNMSERASKMMQEDMEAMGPVRLKEVDEAQGNVVQTAKGLADAGEIIISGGGEEDELVF
;
A
#
# COMPACT_ATOMS: atom_id res chain seq x y z
N ILE A 1 -18.17 -35.80 6.09
CA ILE A 1 -18.28 -35.69 4.62
C ILE A 1 -18.43 -34.21 4.29
N MET A 2 -17.32 -33.50 4.13
CA MET A 2 -17.20 -32.16 3.55
C MET A 2 -15.72 -31.76 3.66
N GLU A 3 -14.92 -32.16 2.69
CA GLU A 3 -13.55 -31.66 2.48
C GLU A 3 -13.37 -31.39 0.98
N GLU A 4 -14.33 -30.66 0.42
CA GLU A 4 -14.26 -30.10 -0.93
C GLU A 4 -14.06 -28.59 -0.84
N ILE A 5 -12.82 -28.17 -0.60
CA ILE A 5 -12.30 -26.92 -1.17
C ILE A 5 -10.99 -27.26 -1.86
N ARG A 6 -11.11 -28.07 -2.91
CA ARG A 6 -10.11 -28.12 -3.97
C ARG A 6 -10.13 -26.76 -4.65
N GLY A 7 -9.08 -25.98 -4.41
CA GLY A 7 -8.70 -24.89 -5.32
C GLY A 7 -8.54 -25.44 -6.75
N PRO A 8 -8.50 -24.56 -7.77
CA PRO A 8 -8.69 -24.93 -9.17
C PRO A 8 -7.82 -26.14 -9.55
N ALA A 9 -8.47 -27.14 -10.14
CA ALA A 9 -7.91 -28.45 -10.43
C ALA A 9 -6.49 -28.34 -11.02
N GLY A 10 -5.50 -28.93 -10.33
CA GLY A 10 -4.20 -29.29 -10.92
C GLY A 10 -2.95 -28.57 -10.43
N ARG A 11 -3.00 -27.65 -9.44
CA ARG A 11 -1.77 -27.04 -8.88
C ARG A 11 -1.45 -27.57 -7.48
N THR A 12 -0.32 -28.27 -7.37
CA THR A 12 0.27 -28.71 -6.09
C THR A 12 0.72 -27.51 -5.25
N MET A 13 1.00 -27.72 -3.96
CA MET A 13 1.59 -26.66 -3.13
C MET A 13 2.93 -26.16 -3.69
N TRP A 14 3.72 -27.07 -4.24
CA TRP A 14 4.98 -26.78 -4.90
C TRP A 14 4.80 -25.87 -6.13
N ASP A 15 3.72 -26.07 -6.89
CA ASP A 15 3.37 -25.17 -8.00
C ASP A 15 3.00 -23.77 -7.51
N LYS A 16 2.33 -23.66 -6.36
CA LYS A 16 2.00 -22.37 -5.76
C LYS A 16 3.27 -21.64 -5.29
N LEU A 17 4.18 -22.35 -4.62
CA LEU A 17 5.48 -21.82 -4.21
C LEU A 17 6.28 -21.32 -5.42
N GLY A 18 6.25 -22.03 -6.55
CA GLY A 18 6.91 -21.60 -7.78
C GLY A 18 6.35 -20.32 -8.43
N ASN A 19 5.25 -19.77 -7.92
CA ASN A 19 4.69 -18.49 -8.39
C ASN A 19 4.83 -17.36 -7.34
N VAL A 20 5.42 -17.64 -6.18
CA VAL A 20 5.70 -16.61 -5.18
C VAL A 20 6.88 -15.78 -5.65
N ASN A 21 6.92 -14.49 -5.30
CA ASN A 21 8.07 -13.64 -5.59
C ASN A 21 9.33 -14.20 -4.89
N GLU A 22 10.45 -14.30 -5.62
CA GLU A 22 11.70 -14.88 -5.11
C GLU A 22 12.25 -14.17 -3.86
N GLN A 23 12.07 -12.84 -3.75
CA GLN A 23 12.54 -12.06 -2.62
C GLN A 23 11.78 -12.44 -1.35
N VAL A 24 10.46 -12.59 -1.48
CA VAL A 24 9.57 -13.00 -0.38
C VAL A 24 9.89 -14.42 0.07
N LEU A 25 10.05 -15.34 -0.89
CA LEU A 25 10.38 -16.74 -0.58
C LEU A 25 11.77 -16.87 0.05
N ALA A 26 12.79 -16.17 -0.47
CA ALA A 26 14.14 -16.16 0.10
C ALA A 26 14.16 -15.56 1.52
N ASN A 27 13.41 -14.48 1.75
CA ASN A 27 13.30 -13.86 3.07
C ASN A 27 12.66 -14.77 4.12
N TYR A 28 11.75 -15.65 3.72
CA TYR A 28 11.22 -16.68 4.60
C TYR A 28 12.27 -17.80 4.82
N LEU A 29 12.82 -18.35 3.73
CA LEU A 29 13.71 -19.51 3.77
C LEU A 29 15.07 -19.25 4.45
N LYS A 30 15.56 -18.01 4.50
CA LYS A 30 16.85 -17.70 5.15
C LYS A 30 16.90 -18.03 6.65
N ASN A 31 15.74 -18.18 7.29
CA ASN A 31 15.63 -18.55 8.70
C ASN A 31 15.42 -20.06 8.92
N GLU A 32 15.33 -20.84 7.83
CA GLU A 32 15.16 -22.28 7.88
C GLU A 32 16.50 -23.02 7.87
N TYR A 33 16.47 -24.32 8.19
CA TYR A 33 17.66 -25.15 8.07
C TYR A 33 18.08 -25.33 6.59
N PRO A 34 19.39 -25.30 6.24
CA PRO A 34 19.86 -25.43 4.85
C PRO A 34 19.35 -26.68 4.14
N GLN A 35 19.17 -27.78 4.89
CA GLN A 35 18.61 -29.02 4.36
C GLN A 35 17.14 -28.86 3.93
N THR A 36 16.31 -28.18 4.73
CA THR A 36 14.91 -27.90 4.41
C THR A 36 14.82 -27.04 3.17
N VAL A 37 15.62 -25.98 3.10
CA VAL A 37 15.68 -25.08 1.94
C VAL A 37 16.09 -25.85 0.69
N ALA A 38 17.11 -26.71 0.77
CA ALA A 38 17.51 -27.57 -0.35
C ALA A 38 16.36 -28.45 -0.85
N VAL A 39 15.59 -29.06 0.06
CA VAL A 39 14.40 -29.84 -0.32
C VAL A 39 13.37 -28.97 -1.02
N VAL A 40 13.06 -27.78 -0.50
CA VAL A 40 12.10 -26.84 -1.12
C VAL A 40 12.54 -26.43 -2.52
N LEU A 41 13.80 -26.02 -2.67
CA LEU A 41 14.36 -25.61 -3.96
C LEU A 41 14.39 -26.77 -4.97
N SER A 42 14.54 -28.01 -4.52
CA SER A 42 14.46 -29.20 -5.39
C SER A 42 13.07 -29.45 -5.99
N LYS A 43 12.02 -28.86 -5.40
CA LYS A 43 10.62 -29.06 -5.80
C LYS A 43 10.04 -27.93 -6.67
N ILE A 44 10.73 -26.81 -6.79
CA ILE A 44 10.31 -25.68 -7.63
C ILE A 44 11.10 -25.66 -8.95
N LYS A 45 10.67 -24.83 -9.90
CA LYS A 45 11.31 -24.73 -11.22
C LYS A 45 12.77 -24.25 -11.07
N PRO A 46 13.75 -24.82 -11.82
CA PRO A 46 15.15 -24.44 -11.71
C PRO A 46 15.42 -22.94 -11.89
N ASP A 47 14.71 -22.31 -12.83
CA ASP A 47 14.79 -20.87 -13.10
C ASP A 47 14.32 -20.00 -11.90
N HIS A 48 13.31 -20.46 -11.16
CA HIS A 48 12.88 -19.76 -9.94
C HIS A 48 13.82 -20.06 -8.77
N ALA A 49 14.28 -21.30 -8.63
CA ALA A 49 15.25 -21.68 -7.61
C ALA A 49 16.56 -20.89 -7.73
N SER A 50 17.04 -20.62 -8.96
CA SER A 50 18.26 -19.81 -9.16
C SER A 50 18.07 -18.38 -8.66
N ARG A 51 16.94 -17.73 -8.97
CA ARG A 51 16.61 -16.40 -8.46
C ARG A 51 16.52 -16.37 -6.93
N VAL A 52 15.86 -17.36 -6.33
CA VAL A 52 15.78 -17.47 -4.86
C VAL A 52 17.18 -17.63 -4.24
N LEU A 53 18.03 -18.48 -4.82
CA LEU A 53 19.42 -18.65 -4.36
C LEU A 53 20.23 -17.36 -4.44
N SER A 54 20.05 -16.56 -5.50
CA SER A 54 20.75 -15.28 -5.67
C SER A 54 20.37 -14.22 -4.63
N VAL A 55 19.21 -14.36 -3.97
CA VAL A 55 18.75 -13.45 -2.92
C VAL A 55 19.20 -13.90 -1.53
N LEU A 56 19.44 -15.21 -1.32
CA LEU A 56 19.86 -15.74 -0.04
C LEU A 56 21.27 -15.22 0.36
N PRO A 57 21.56 -15.09 1.68
CA PRO A 57 22.91 -14.74 2.13
C PRO A 57 23.96 -15.71 1.59
N GLU A 58 25.07 -15.20 1.08
CA GLU A 58 26.06 -15.96 0.31
C GLU A 58 26.53 -17.26 1.00
N ASN A 59 26.91 -17.17 2.28
CA ASN A 59 27.36 -18.33 3.06
C ASN A 59 26.26 -19.38 3.19
N PHE A 60 25.02 -18.94 3.45
CA PHE A 60 23.87 -19.83 3.60
C PHE A 60 23.50 -20.47 2.26
N ALA A 61 23.49 -19.70 1.17
CA ALA A 61 23.25 -20.20 -0.17
C ALA A 61 24.28 -21.28 -0.56
N MET A 62 25.56 -21.10 -0.20
CA MET A 62 26.60 -22.10 -0.43
C MET A 62 26.33 -23.39 0.35
N GLU A 63 25.91 -23.31 1.60
CA GLU A 63 25.50 -24.51 2.37
C GLU A 63 24.32 -25.23 1.71
N VAL A 64 23.31 -24.50 1.25
CA VAL A 64 22.14 -25.05 0.54
C VAL A 64 22.57 -25.75 -0.75
N ILE A 65 23.47 -25.15 -1.54
CA ILE A 65 24.03 -25.76 -2.76
C ILE A 65 24.76 -27.08 -2.43
N MET A 66 25.56 -27.10 -1.38
CA MET A 66 26.26 -28.31 -0.92
C MET A 66 25.29 -29.42 -0.50
N ARG A 67 24.14 -29.06 0.09
CA ARG A 67 23.06 -30.02 0.40
C ARG A 67 22.35 -30.51 -0.86
N LEU A 68 22.07 -29.63 -1.83
CA LEU A 68 21.48 -29.99 -3.12
C LEU A 68 22.33 -31.03 -3.87
N LEU A 69 23.66 -30.84 -3.89
CA LEU A 69 24.59 -31.75 -4.58
C LEU A 69 24.69 -33.15 -3.96
N ARG A 70 24.43 -33.27 -2.65
CA ARG A 70 24.53 -34.53 -1.90
C ARG A 70 23.16 -35.12 -1.56
N MET A 71 22.10 -34.60 -2.17
CA MET A 71 20.74 -34.94 -1.77
C MET A 71 20.37 -36.36 -2.22
N GLU A 72 19.92 -37.16 -1.26
CA GLU A 72 19.32 -38.47 -1.51
C GLU A 72 17.79 -38.35 -1.61
N THR A 73 17.16 -39.45 -2.00
CA THR A 73 15.70 -39.53 -2.09
C THR A 73 15.05 -39.20 -0.75
N VAL A 74 14.27 -38.11 -0.71
CA VAL A 74 13.54 -37.70 0.49
C VAL A 74 12.28 -38.53 0.65
N GLN A 75 12.05 -39.08 1.85
CA GLN A 75 10.86 -39.87 2.16
C GLN A 75 9.60 -39.02 2.02
N LYS A 76 8.51 -39.66 1.55
CA LYS A 76 7.26 -38.96 1.25
C LYS A 76 6.67 -38.29 2.49
N GLU A 77 6.74 -38.94 3.64
CA GLU A 77 6.23 -38.45 4.91
C GLU A 77 6.90 -37.13 5.33
N ILE A 78 8.21 -36.99 5.03
CA ILE A 78 8.98 -35.77 5.29
C ILE A 78 8.53 -34.66 4.32
N LEU A 79 8.36 -34.98 3.04
CA LEU A 79 7.86 -34.03 2.05
C LEU A 79 6.48 -33.51 2.41
N ASP A 80 5.57 -34.39 2.83
CA ASP A 80 4.21 -34.04 3.25
C ASP A 80 4.25 -33.15 4.51
N GLY A 81 5.17 -33.41 5.45
CA GLY A 81 5.41 -32.58 6.62
C GLY A 81 5.86 -31.16 6.26
N ILE A 82 6.87 -31.04 5.39
CA ILE A 82 7.36 -29.74 4.90
C ILE A 82 6.24 -29.00 4.15
N GLU A 83 5.49 -29.70 3.29
CA GLU A 83 4.37 -29.10 2.56
C GLU A 83 3.32 -28.52 3.52
N LYS A 84 2.98 -29.25 4.58
CA LYS A 84 2.03 -28.82 5.59
C LYS A 84 2.50 -27.57 6.33
N THR A 85 3.78 -27.53 6.73
CA THR A 85 4.36 -26.35 7.38
C THR A 85 4.34 -25.14 6.45
N LEU A 86 4.80 -25.28 5.21
CA LEU A 86 4.78 -24.18 4.22
C LEU A 86 3.36 -23.67 3.95
N ARG A 87 2.37 -24.56 3.92
CA ARG A 87 0.97 -24.17 3.75
C ARG A 87 0.45 -23.37 4.94
N ASN A 88 0.76 -23.81 6.16
CA ASN A 88 0.16 -23.25 7.38
C ASN A 88 0.88 -22.02 7.91
N GLU A 89 2.18 -21.89 7.66
CA GLU A 89 3.01 -20.83 8.24
C GLU A 89 3.46 -19.82 7.19
N PHE A 90 3.80 -20.25 5.96
CA PHE A 90 4.24 -19.32 4.94
C PHE A 90 3.07 -18.77 4.12
N MET A 91 2.27 -19.64 3.48
CA MET A 91 1.22 -19.18 2.55
C MET A 91 0.06 -18.48 3.24
N SER A 92 -0.28 -18.87 4.47
CA SER A 92 -1.32 -18.23 5.28
C SER A 92 -0.94 -16.79 5.65
N ASN A 93 0.31 -16.59 6.08
CA ASN A 93 0.86 -15.29 6.43
C ASN A 93 1.05 -14.42 5.20
N LEU A 94 1.54 -14.98 4.09
CA LEU A 94 1.65 -14.27 2.81
C LEU A 94 0.29 -13.73 2.35
N ALA A 95 -0.77 -14.55 2.44
CA ALA A 95 -2.12 -14.14 2.10
C ALA A 95 -2.67 -13.07 3.07
N ARG A 96 -2.21 -13.04 4.33
CA ARG A 96 -2.60 -12.03 5.32
C ARG A 96 -1.91 -10.69 5.05
N THR A 97 -0.60 -10.72 4.77
CA THR A 97 0.17 -9.51 4.41
C THR A 97 -0.32 -8.91 3.09
N GLN A 98 -0.56 -9.74 2.05
CA GLN A 98 -1.16 -9.26 0.80
C GLN A 98 -2.55 -8.64 1.00
N ARG A 99 -3.32 -9.11 1.99
CA ARG A 99 -4.62 -8.49 2.32
C ARG A 99 -4.46 -7.12 2.97
N GLN A 100 -3.43 -6.90 3.78
CA GLN A 100 -3.14 -5.56 4.31
C GLN A 100 -2.77 -4.60 3.18
N ASP A 101 -1.87 -5.01 2.28
CA ASP A 101 -1.51 -4.23 1.08
C ASP A 101 -2.73 -3.98 0.16
N SER A 102 -3.67 -4.93 0.08
CA SER A 102 -4.90 -4.72 -0.70
C SER A 102 -5.81 -3.59 -0.16
N HIS A 103 -5.74 -3.28 1.14
CA HIS A 103 -6.48 -2.13 1.71
C HIS A 103 -5.83 -0.80 1.32
N GLU A 104 -4.50 -0.73 1.27
CA GLU A 104 -3.75 0.45 0.79
C GLU A 104 -4.01 0.69 -0.71
N GLN A 105 -3.86 -0.35 -1.53
CA GLN A 105 -4.18 -0.27 -2.97
C GLN A 105 -5.63 0.17 -3.21
N MET A 106 -6.56 -0.32 -2.39
CA MET A 106 -7.96 0.09 -2.49
C MET A 106 -8.15 1.54 -2.04
N ALA A 107 -7.47 2.00 -1.00
CA ALA A 107 -7.52 3.41 -0.60
C ALA A 107 -7.03 4.33 -1.72
N ASP A 108 -5.97 3.97 -2.44
CA ASP A 108 -5.51 4.72 -3.60
C ASP A 108 -6.51 4.70 -4.76
N ILE A 109 -7.16 3.57 -5.03
CA ILE A 109 -8.25 3.52 -6.01
C ILE A 109 -9.37 4.47 -5.59
N PHE A 110 -9.80 4.41 -4.34
CA PHE A 110 -10.88 5.26 -3.81
C PHE A 110 -10.52 6.75 -3.84
N ASN A 111 -9.28 7.12 -3.54
CA ASN A 111 -8.79 8.51 -3.62
C ASN A 111 -8.86 9.09 -5.05
N ASN A 112 -8.91 8.23 -6.08
CA ASN A 112 -9.01 8.63 -7.49
C ASN A 112 -10.45 8.57 -8.04
N LEU A 113 -11.43 8.14 -7.24
CA LEU A 113 -12.84 8.14 -7.65
C LEU A 113 -13.45 9.54 -7.49
N ASP A 114 -14.46 9.84 -8.31
CA ASP A 114 -15.32 10.99 -8.02
C ASP A 114 -16.11 10.73 -6.73
N ARG A 115 -16.44 11.81 -6.02
CA ARG A 115 -17.09 11.76 -4.70
C ARG A 115 -18.42 10.99 -4.70
N SER A 116 -19.17 11.00 -5.81
CA SER A 116 -20.43 10.25 -5.90
C SER A 116 -20.18 8.75 -5.98
N THR A 117 -19.21 8.34 -6.80
CA THR A 117 -18.85 6.93 -6.98
C THR A 117 -18.20 6.36 -5.72
N GLU A 118 -17.29 7.12 -5.12
CA GLU A 118 -16.64 6.81 -3.84
C GLU A 118 -17.69 6.52 -2.76
N ASN A 119 -18.60 7.46 -2.49
CA ASN A 119 -19.64 7.30 -1.46
C ASN A 119 -20.54 6.09 -1.72
N ARG A 120 -20.91 5.84 -2.98
CA ARG A 120 -21.75 4.69 -3.35
C ARG A 120 -21.05 3.36 -3.07
N PHE A 121 -19.80 3.22 -3.49
CA PHE A 121 -19.04 1.98 -3.27
C PHE A 121 -18.64 1.81 -1.81
N MET A 122 -18.29 2.89 -1.13
CA MET A 122 -17.93 2.84 0.29
C MET A 122 -19.15 2.45 1.14
N GLY A 123 -20.32 3.03 0.89
CA GLY A 123 -21.55 2.65 1.59
C GLY A 123 -21.92 1.18 1.36
N ALA A 124 -21.82 0.70 0.12
CA ALA A 124 -22.04 -0.72 -0.19
C ALA A 124 -21.00 -1.63 0.47
N LEU A 125 -19.76 -1.16 0.62
CA LEU A 125 -18.70 -1.89 1.31
C LEU A 125 -18.92 -1.92 2.82
N GLU A 126 -19.35 -0.83 3.44
CA GLU A 126 -19.69 -0.76 4.86
C GLU A 126 -20.80 -1.75 5.25
N GLU A 127 -21.81 -1.91 4.39
CA GLU A 127 -22.89 -2.88 4.59
C GLU A 127 -22.41 -4.33 4.52
N ARG A 128 -21.45 -4.62 3.63
CA ARG A 128 -20.97 -6.00 3.40
C ARG A 128 -19.78 -6.39 4.27
N ASN A 129 -18.91 -5.44 4.58
CA ASN A 129 -17.64 -5.62 5.27
C ASN A 129 -17.17 -4.30 5.90
N ARG A 130 -17.79 -3.96 7.04
CA ARG A 130 -17.48 -2.75 7.82
C ARG A 130 -16.00 -2.61 8.16
N GLU A 131 -15.34 -3.70 8.59
CA GLU A 131 -13.93 -3.68 8.97
C GLU A 131 -13.02 -3.24 7.80
N SER A 132 -13.28 -3.73 6.58
CA SER A 132 -12.49 -3.32 5.41
C SER A 132 -12.79 -1.88 5.00
N ALA A 133 -14.06 -1.44 5.09
CA ALA A 133 -14.41 -0.06 4.82
C ALA A 133 -13.72 0.91 5.79
N GLU A 134 -13.73 0.61 7.10
CA GLU A 134 -13.05 1.40 8.13
C GLU A 134 -11.54 1.47 7.88
N ARG A 135 -10.89 0.34 7.53
CA ARG A 135 -9.47 0.34 7.18
C ARG A 135 -9.16 1.16 5.94
N ILE A 136 -9.92 0.98 4.86
CA ILE A 136 -9.70 1.74 3.62
C ILE A 136 -9.88 3.23 3.89
N LYS A 137 -10.95 3.63 4.61
CA LYS A 137 -11.16 5.03 5.02
C LYS A 137 -10.00 5.58 5.84
N GLY A 138 -9.46 4.79 6.77
CA GLY A 138 -8.32 5.21 7.59
C GLY A 138 -7.03 5.44 6.78
N LEU A 139 -6.90 4.77 5.62
CA LEU A 139 -5.77 4.89 4.71
C LEU A 139 -5.98 5.94 3.60
N MET A 140 -7.19 6.48 3.46
CA MET A 140 -7.46 7.55 2.50
C MET A 140 -6.89 8.86 3.03
N PHE A 141 -6.16 9.57 2.18
CA PHE A 141 -5.69 10.93 2.46
C PHE A 141 -6.56 11.88 1.64
N THR A 142 -7.50 12.52 2.31
CA THR A 142 -8.49 13.39 1.69
C THR A 142 -8.04 14.85 1.72
N PHE A 143 -8.75 15.73 1.01
CA PHE A 143 -8.46 17.17 1.04
C PHE A 143 -8.58 17.77 2.44
N GLU A 144 -9.49 17.23 3.27
CA GLU A 144 -9.65 17.66 4.66
C GLU A 144 -8.50 17.19 5.56
N ASP A 145 -7.79 16.12 5.18
CA ASP A 145 -6.62 15.65 5.93
C ASP A 145 -5.40 16.56 5.77
N LEU A 146 -5.45 17.55 4.87
CA LEU A 146 -4.46 18.63 4.81
C LEU A 146 -4.41 19.43 6.12
N ALA A 147 -5.46 19.39 6.96
CA ALA A 147 -5.42 19.94 8.31
C ALA A 147 -4.35 19.31 9.23
N ARG A 148 -3.85 18.11 8.88
CA ARG A 148 -2.79 17.40 9.59
C ARG A 148 -1.38 17.79 9.12
N VAL A 149 -1.30 18.60 8.06
CA VAL A 149 -0.03 19.11 7.54
C VAL A 149 0.39 20.32 8.36
N ASP A 150 1.65 20.37 8.73
CA ASP A 150 2.20 21.47 9.50
C ASP A 150 2.26 22.79 8.67
N PRO A 151 2.35 23.97 9.31
CA PRO A 151 2.37 25.24 8.59
C PRO A 151 3.49 25.34 7.54
N ALA A 152 4.67 24.76 7.80
CA ALA A 152 5.76 24.76 6.84
C ALA A 152 5.41 23.91 5.60
N GLY A 153 4.82 22.74 5.79
CA GLY A 153 4.34 21.89 4.70
C GLY A 153 3.25 22.56 3.86
N ILE A 154 2.29 23.26 4.48
CA ILE A 154 1.28 24.04 3.75
C ILE A 154 1.93 25.12 2.88
N GLN A 155 2.98 25.79 3.37
CA GLN A 155 3.72 26.76 2.56
C GLN A 155 4.47 26.14 1.38
N VAL A 156 4.99 24.90 1.52
CA VAL A 156 5.57 24.14 0.40
C VAL A 156 4.49 23.83 -0.63
N LEU A 157 3.36 23.29 -0.19
CA LEU A 157 2.23 22.95 -1.07
C LEU A 157 1.72 24.18 -1.85
N LEU A 158 1.59 25.33 -1.17
CA LEU A 158 1.21 26.62 -1.77
C LEU A 158 2.12 27.06 -2.91
N ARG A 159 3.38 26.64 -2.93
CA ARG A 159 4.33 26.97 -4.01
C ARG A 159 4.24 26.02 -5.21
N GLN A 160 3.71 24.81 -5.01
CA GLN A 160 3.66 23.77 -6.03
C GLN A 160 2.31 23.62 -6.70
N VAL A 161 1.24 24.12 -6.08
CA VAL A 161 -0.11 24.09 -6.65
C VAL A 161 -0.37 25.36 -7.45
N GLU A 162 -0.90 25.20 -8.67
CA GLU A 162 -1.35 26.31 -9.50
C GLU A 162 -2.49 27.10 -8.84
N LYS A 163 -2.44 28.44 -8.94
CA LYS A 163 -3.36 29.32 -8.19
C LYS A 163 -4.83 29.09 -8.55
N ASP A 164 -5.14 28.98 -9.83
CA ASP A 164 -6.51 28.78 -10.31
C ASP A 164 -7.08 27.44 -9.83
N GLN A 165 -6.23 26.41 -9.78
CA GLN A 165 -6.59 25.11 -9.24
C GLN A 165 -6.81 25.17 -7.73
N LEU A 166 -5.94 25.85 -6.99
CA LEU A 166 -6.11 26.03 -5.54
C LEU A 166 -7.39 26.80 -5.21
N ALA A 167 -7.70 27.87 -5.97
CA ALA A 167 -8.93 28.63 -5.82
C ALA A 167 -10.17 27.75 -6.04
N MET A 168 -10.16 26.90 -7.08
CA MET A 168 -11.24 25.94 -7.33
C MET A 168 -11.38 24.92 -6.19
N ALA A 169 -10.27 24.39 -5.68
CA ALA A 169 -10.26 23.40 -4.59
C ALA A 169 -10.78 24.00 -3.27
N LEU A 170 -10.30 25.19 -2.89
CA LEU A 170 -10.68 25.90 -1.66
C LEU A 170 -12.14 26.32 -1.66
N LYS A 171 -12.74 26.54 -2.83
CA LYS A 171 -14.16 26.91 -2.95
C LYS A 171 -15.11 25.86 -2.38
N GLY A 172 -14.75 24.59 -2.49
CA GLY A 172 -15.48 23.48 -1.87
C GLY A 172 -14.88 22.94 -0.59
N GLY A 173 -13.80 23.54 -0.07
CA GLY A 173 -13.19 23.15 1.19
C GLY A 173 -14.02 23.60 2.40
N SER A 174 -13.82 22.94 3.53
CA SER A 174 -14.30 23.41 4.83
C SER A 174 -13.70 24.77 5.21
N ASP A 175 -14.35 25.47 6.13
CA ASP A 175 -13.84 26.75 6.62
C ASP A 175 -12.51 26.58 7.37
N ASP A 176 -12.32 25.45 8.06
CA ASP A 176 -11.06 25.10 8.73
C ASP A 176 -9.91 24.97 7.74
N ILE A 177 -10.13 24.29 6.60
CA ILE A 177 -9.13 24.17 5.55
C ILE A 177 -8.85 25.52 4.89
N LYS A 178 -9.89 26.31 4.57
CA LYS A 178 -9.68 27.66 4.02
C LYS A 178 -8.83 28.51 4.95
N ASP A 179 -9.15 28.51 6.24
CA ASP A 179 -8.41 29.24 7.26
C ASP A 179 -6.94 28.79 7.36
N LEU A 180 -6.69 27.48 7.29
CA LEU A 180 -5.33 26.92 7.27
C LEU A 180 -4.51 27.49 6.12
N PHE A 181 -5.07 27.48 4.91
CA PHE A 181 -4.38 28.00 3.73
C PHE A 181 -4.19 29.52 3.82
N PHE A 182 -5.23 30.27 4.20
CA PHE A 182 -5.15 31.74 4.30
C PHE A 182 -4.16 32.22 5.38
N LYS A 183 -4.07 31.53 6.53
CA LYS A 183 -3.09 31.86 7.58
C LYS A 183 -1.65 31.63 7.15
N ASN A 184 -1.43 30.74 6.18
CA ASN A 184 -0.10 30.45 5.62
C ASN A 184 0.23 31.25 4.35
N MET A 185 -0.67 32.13 3.92
CA MET A 185 -0.45 33.09 2.84
C MET A 185 -0.06 34.47 3.40
N SER A 186 0.63 35.28 2.59
CA SER A 186 0.71 36.72 2.87
C SER A 186 -0.68 37.37 2.76
N GLU A 187 -0.93 38.47 3.48
CA GLU A 187 -2.21 39.20 3.41
C GLU A 187 -2.64 39.53 1.98
N ARG A 188 -1.68 39.94 1.13
CA ARG A 188 -1.95 40.21 -0.29
C ARG A 188 -2.36 38.96 -1.05
N ALA A 189 -1.66 37.84 -0.84
CA ALA A 189 -1.96 36.58 -1.52
C ALA A 189 -3.32 36.01 -1.09
N SER A 190 -3.61 36.06 0.21
CA SER A 190 -4.91 35.65 0.75
C SER A 190 -6.05 36.49 0.17
N LYS A 191 -5.88 37.81 0.11
CA LYS A 191 -6.88 38.71 -0.50
C LYS A 191 -7.12 38.40 -1.98
N MET A 192 -6.06 38.24 -2.78
CA MET A 192 -6.21 37.88 -4.20
C MET A 192 -6.90 36.52 -4.37
N MET A 193 -6.54 35.53 -3.57
CA MET A 193 -7.17 34.21 -3.60
C MET A 193 -8.68 34.29 -3.30
N GLN A 194 -9.09 35.10 -2.31
CA GLN A 194 -10.49 35.33 -2.01
C GLN A 194 -11.23 36.02 -3.17
N GLU A 195 -10.63 37.04 -3.78
CA GLU A 195 -11.17 37.72 -4.96
C GLU A 195 -11.32 36.76 -6.15
N ASP A 196 -10.34 35.90 -6.41
CA ASP A 196 -10.37 34.88 -7.47
C ASP A 196 -11.48 33.85 -7.21
N MET A 197 -11.61 33.38 -5.96
CA MET A 197 -12.69 32.49 -5.53
C MET A 197 -14.08 33.12 -5.72
N GLU A 198 -14.24 34.41 -5.41
CA GLU A 198 -15.50 35.13 -5.64
C GLU A 198 -15.80 35.29 -7.13
N ALA A 199 -14.80 35.69 -7.93
CA ALA A 199 -14.93 35.92 -9.37
C ALA A 199 -15.37 34.68 -10.15
N MET A 200 -15.00 33.48 -9.69
CA MET A 200 -15.41 32.22 -10.31
C MET A 200 -16.94 31.98 -10.29
N GLY A 201 -17.71 32.62 -9.40
CA GLY A 201 -19.18 32.42 -9.33
C GLY A 201 -19.60 30.96 -9.02
N PRO A 202 -20.80 30.49 -9.39
CA PRO A 202 -21.18 29.10 -9.16
C PRO A 202 -20.33 28.12 -9.98
N VAL A 203 -19.66 27.18 -9.33
CA VAL A 203 -18.81 26.16 -9.97
C VAL A 203 -19.45 24.78 -9.88
N ARG A 204 -19.04 23.85 -10.76
CA ARG A 204 -19.57 22.47 -10.71
C ARG A 204 -18.84 21.68 -9.63
N LEU A 205 -19.58 20.90 -8.85
CA LEU A 205 -19.00 20.03 -7.83
C LEU A 205 -17.89 19.11 -8.37
N LYS A 206 -18.07 18.60 -9.61
CA LYS A 206 -17.05 17.78 -10.27
C LYS A 206 -15.71 18.50 -10.47
N GLU A 207 -15.74 19.80 -10.83
CA GLU A 207 -14.53 20.59 -11.05
C GLU A 207 -13.81 20.87 -9.72
N VAL A 208 -14.57 21.04 -8.65
CA VAL A 208 -14.06 21.16 -7.28
C VAL A 208 -13.39 19.86 -6.83
N ASP A 209 -14.07 18.72 -6.99
CA ASP A 209 -13.54 17.41 -6.59
C ASP A 209 -12.25 17.09 -7.35
N GLU A 210 -12.19 17.39 -8.66
CA GLU A 210 -10.99 17.21 -9.48
C GLU A 210 -9.84 18.11 -9.02
N ALA A 211 -10.13 19.39 -8.72
CA ALA A 211 -9.14 20.31 -8.18
C ALA A 211 -8.60 19.85 -6.82
N GLN A 212 -9.48 19.41 -5.91
CA GLN A 212 -9.11 18.89 -4.60
C GLN A 212 -8.26 17.62 -4.71
N GLY A 213 -8.64 16.67 -5.57
CA GLY A 213 -7.87 15.46 -5.84
C GLY A 213 -6.45 15.76 -6.34
N ASN A 214 -6.33 16.73 -7.26
CA ASN A 214 -5.01 17.15 -7.75
C ASN A 214 -4.16 17.81 -6.65
N VAL A 215 -4.75 18.61 -5.74
CA VAL A 215 -4.01 19.18 -4.60
C VAL A 215 -3.53 18.09 -3.63
N VAL A 216 -4.40 17.12 -3.32
CA VAL A 216 -4.08 15.96 -2.49
C VAL A 216 -2.94 15.15 -3.11
N GLN A 217 -2.97 14.92 -4.43
CA GLN A 217 -1.93 14.19 -5.12
C GLN A 217 -0.57 14.91 -5.05
N THR A 218 -0.56 16.24 -5.21
CA THR A 218 0.66 17.05 -5.02
C THR A 218 1.16 16.96 -3.58
N ALA A 219 0.29 17.04 -2.59
CA ALA A 219 0.66 16.92 -1.17
C ALA A 219 1.26 15.55 -0.85
N LYS A 220 0.68 14.45 -1.36
CA LYS A 220 1.25 13.10 -1.24
C LYS A 220 2.64 13.02 -1.86
N GLY A 221 2.80 13.50 -3.10
CA GLY A 221 4.10 13.47 -3.78
C GLY A 221 5.20 14.25 -3.04
N LEU A 222 4.83 15.35 -2.37
CA LEU A 222 5.75 16.11 -1.52
C LEU A 222 6.05 15.39 -0.19
N ALA A 223 5.08 14.67 0.37
CA ALA A 223 5.30 13.84 1.55
C ALA A 223 6.22 12.64 1.24
N ASP A 224 6.00 11.97 0.11
CA ASP A 224 6.86 10.88 -0.37
C ASP A 224 8.31 11.35 -0.64
N ALA A 225 8.48 12.62 -1.02
CA ALA A 225 9.79 13.27 -1.18
C ALA A 225 10.41 13.76 0.14
N GLY A 226 9.68 13.68 1.26
CA GLY A 226 10.11 14.19 2.57
C GLY A 226 10.08 15.72 2.69
N GLU A 227 9.42 16.43 1.77
CA GLU A 227 9.29 17.90 1.79
C GLU A 227 8.13 18.38 2.67
N ILE A 228 7.15 17.53 2.93
CA ILE A 228 6.00 17.78 3.79
C ILE A 228 5.88 16.66 4.82
N ILE A 229 5.56 17.02 6.07
CA ILE A 229 5.23 16.04 7.12
C ILE A 229 3.72 16.03 7.32
N ILE A 230 3.10 14.86 7.13
CA ILE A 230 1.68 14.62 7.38
C ILE A 230 1.55 13.92 8.73
N SER A 231 0.96 14.60 9.72
CA SER A 231 0.82 14.05 11.06
C SER A 231 -0.31 13.00 11.11
N GLY A 232 0.03 11.73 10.88
CA GLY A 232 -0.78 10.55 11.23
C GLY A 232 -1.50 9.85 10.07
N GLY A 233 -1.07 8.61 9.81
CA GLY A 233 -1.75 7.62 8.94
C GLY A 233 -1.03 6.25 8.81
N GLY A 234 0.26 6.15 9.09
CA GLY A 234 1.03 4.90 9.15
C GLY A 234 1.92 4.87 10.40
N GLU A 235 2.08 3.69 10.99
CA GLU A 235 2.92 3.45 12.16
C GLU A 235 4.38 3.90 11.92
N GLU A 236 5.01 4.41 12.98
CA GLU A 236 6.46 4.70 13.13
C GLU A 236 7.04 5.86 12.30
N ASP A 237 6.91 7.09 12.81
CA ASP A 237 8.02 8.04 12.77
C ASP A 237 7.94 8.96 14.00
N GLU A 238 8.22 8.39 15.18
CA GLU A 238 8.60 9.18 16.35
C GLU A 238 10.02 9.72 16.11
N LEU A 239 10.14 10.95 15.62
CA LEU A 239 11.38 11.70 15.72
C LEU A 239 11.62 12.08 17.19
N VAL A 240 12.53 11.35 17.84
CA VAL A 240 13.08 11.71 19.15
C VAL A 240 14.16 12.78 18.95
N PHE A 241 14.01 13.93 19.62
CA PHE A 241 15.06 14.94 19.77
C PHE A 241 15.92 14.66 21.00
#